data_AF-A0A1B6GYE7-F1
#
_entry.id   AF-A0A1B6GYE7-F1
#
_cell.length_a   1.000
_cell.length_b   1.000
_cell.length_c   1.000
_cell.angle_alpha   90.00
_cell.angle_beta   90.00
_cell.angle_gamma   90.00
#
_symmetry.space_group_name_H-M   'P 1'
#
loop_
_entity.id
_entity.type
_entity.pdbx_description
1 polymer ?
#
loop_
_entity_poly.entity_id
_entity_poly.type
_entity_poly.pdbx_seq_one_letter_code
_entity_poly.pdbx_strand_id
1 'polypeptide(L)'
;MQKRDPRENNKDKETGDVNAKRRSSLATRSAMHSSRHSVSSSAGVLMVGPNFRVGKKIGCGNFGELRLGKNLYNNEHVAIKMEPMKSKAPQLHLEYRFYKLLGTHVGRFGVARPEDFPVGFAAVYTYGKTNDGNFNALVLELLGPTLEDLFCMCNRTFTLKTILMLAIQLLHRIEYVHGRHLIYRDVKPENFLIGRS
;
A
#
# COMPACT_ATOMS: atom_id res chain seq x y z
N MET A 1 -26.55 -24.98 49.57
CA MET A 1 -25.88 -24.98 50.90
C MET A 1 -24.40 -25.27 50.71
N GLN A 2 -23.53 -24.73 51.59
CA GLN A 2 -22.15 -25.15 51.94
C GLN A 2 -21.18 -25.59 50.80
N LYS A 3 -20.07 -24.89 50.51
CA LYS A 3 -18.80 -24.74 51.29
C LYS A 3 -18.05 -26.05 51.61
N ARG A 4 -16.93 -26.32 50.92
CA ARG A 4 -15.56 -26.31 51.51
C ARG A 4 -14.39 -26.62 50.55
N ASP A 5 -13.32 -25.85 50.71
CA ASP A 5 -11.88 -26.17 50.53
C ASP A 5 -11.38 -27.03 51.74
N PRO A 6 -10.19 -27.71 51.74
CA PRO A 6 -8.88 -27.08 51.49
C PRO A 6 -7.71 -27.97 50.96
N ARG A 7 -6.50 -27.37 51.02
CA ARG A 7 -5.14 -27.81 50.61
C ARG A 7 -4.47 -28.81 51.59
N GLU A 8 -3.34 -29.42 51.18
CA GLU A 8 -2.06 -29.66 51.92
C GLU A 8 -1.00 -30.23 50.93
N ASN A 9 0.29 -30.50 51.22
CA ASN A 9 1.38 -29.70 51.86
C ASN A 9 2.73 -30.48 51.85
N ASN A 10 3.75 -29.99 51.11
CA ASN A 10 5.19 -30.29 51.28
C ASN A 10 6.00 -29.07 50.79
N LYS A 11 7.03 -28.51 51.45
CA LYS A 11 8.22 -29.05 52.19
C LYS A 11 9.26 -29.63 51.22
N ASP A 12 10.58 -29.39 51.35
CA ASP A 12 11.43 -29.01 52.52
C ASP A 12 12.08 -27.59 52.39
N LYS A 13 12.47 -26.82 53.43
CA LYS A 13 13.47 -26.94 54.54
C LYS A 13 14.95 -26.94 54.06
N GLU A 14 15.75 -25.87 54.29
CA GLU A 14 16.58 -25.51 55.48
C GLU A 14 17.90 -26.33 55.61
N THR A 15 19.13 -25.84 55.89
CA THR A 15 19.79 -24.54 56.27
C THR A 15 21.19 -24.41 55.57
N GLY A 16 22.17 -23.48 55.78
CA GLY A 16 22.29 -22.17 56.48
C GLY A 16 23.75 -21.72 56.78
N ASP A 17 24.16 -20.49 56.37
CA ASP A 17 25.47 -19.78 56.58
C ASP A 17 26.74 -20.53 56.04
N VAL A 18 28.05 -20.21 56.24
CA VAL A 18 28.83 -19.41 57.23
C VAL A 18 29.85 -18.41 56.61
N ASN A 19 30.01 -17.25 57.27
CA ASN A 19 30.90 -16.09 57.03
C ASN A 19 32.43 -16.26 57.29
N ALA A 20 33.31 -15.72 56.41
CA ALA A 20 34.62 -15.08 56.78
C ALA A 20 35.33 -14.28 55.64
N LYS A 21 36.17 -13.29 55.98
CA LYS A 21 36.79 -12.27 55.08
C LYS A 21 38.29 -12.50 54.77
N ARG A 22 38.80 -12.10 53.59
CA ARG A 22 39.84 -11.01 53.37
C ARG A 22 40.58 -11.01 52.01
N ARG A 23 40.67 -9.80 51.39
CA ARG A 23 41.75 -9.27 50.50
C ARG A 23 41.97 -10.01 49.14
N SER A 24 42.52 -9.41 48.06
CA SER A 24 43.00 -8.04 47.78
C SER A 24 43.01 -7.70 46.26
N SER A 25 43.10 -6.40 45.93
CA SER A 25 43.72 -5.81 44.72
C SER A 25 43.34 -6.31 43.31
N LEU A 26 42.64 -5.46 42.54
CA LEU A 26 43.22 -4.73 41.39
C LEU A 26 42.16 -3.78 40.77
N ALA A 27 42.61 -2.68 40.15
CA ALA A 27 41.73 -1.67 39.56
C ALA A 27 41.78 -1.72 38.03
N THR A 28 40.63 -1.92 37.38
CA THR A 28 40.49 -1.89 35.92
C THR A 28 39.43 -0.87 35.52
N ARG A 29 39.79 0.09 34.68
CA ARG A 29 38.87 1.11 34.14
C ARG A 29 38.11 0.55 32.93
N SER A 30 36.84 0.17 33.11
CA SER A 30 35.93 -0.09 31.99
C SER A 30 35.33 1.21 31.49
N ALA A 31 35.61 1.57 30.23
CA ALA A 31 35.01 2.75 29.60
C ALA A 31 33.53 2.50 29.27
N MET A 32 32.66 3.47 29.55
CA MET A 32 31.25 3.42 29.17
C MET A 32 31.13 3.59 27.64
N HIS A 33 31.09 2.48 26.91
CA HIS A 33 30.86 2.49 25.47
C HIS A 33 29.39 2.81 25.18
N SER A 34 29.02 4.08 25.31
CA SER A 34 27.70 4.60 24.96
C SER A 34 27.38 4.22 23.52
N SER A 35 26.34 3.40 23.35
CA SER A 35 25.88 2.93 22.05
C SER A 35 25.26 4.10 21.28
N ARG A 36 26.11 4.89 20.62
CA ARG A 36 25.71 5.84 19.59
C ARG A 36 24.96 5.06 18.53
N HIS A 37 23.64 5.13 18.55
CA HIS A 37 22.81 4.67 17.45
C HIS A 37 23.32 5.38 16.20
N SER A 38 23.83 4.59 15.24
CA SER A 38 24.17 5.10 13.93
C SER A 38 22.91 5.76 13.38
N VAL A 39 23.01 7.06 13.08
CA VAL A 39 21.93 7.77 12.38
C VAL A 39 21.73 7.00 11.08
N SER A 40 20.54 6.43 10.91
CA SER A 40 20.30 5.50 9.80
C SER A 40 20.76 6.13 8.50
N SER A 41 21.45 5.33 7.68
CA SER A 41 21.87 5.78 6.35
C SER A 41 20.68 6.40 5.62
N SER A 42 20.96 7.49 4.89
CA SER A 42 19.97 8.21 4.10
C SER A 42 19.40 7.28 3.04
N ALA A 43 18.31 6.60 3.39
CA ALA A 43 17.65 5.62 2.55
C ALA A 43 17.34 6.26 1.20
N GLY A 44 17.95 5.72 0.14
CA GLY A 44 17.89 6.30 -1.19
C GLY A 44 16.45 6.56 -1.60
N VAL A 45 16.18 7.76 -2.14
CA VAL A 45 14.83 8.14 -2.54
C VAL A 45 14.28 7.09 -3.50
N LEU A 46 13.19 6.46 -3.11
CA LEU A 46 12.57 5.39 -3.89
C LEU A 46 11.88 6.00 -5.11
N MET A 47 12.27 5.55 -6.31
CA MET A 47 11.88 6.11 -7.60
C MET A 47 11.38 5.01 -8.53
N VAL A 48 10.42 5.35 -9.40
CA VAL A 48 10.01 4.54 -10.56
C VAL A 48 10.35 5.32 -11.82
N GLY A 49 11.21 4.76 -12.67
CA GLY A 49 11.80 5.50 -13.78
C GLY A 49 12.62 6.72 -13.31
N PRO A 50 12.84 7.72 -14.19
CA PRO A 50 13.64 8.90 -13.84
C PRO A 50 12.88 9.94 -13.00
N ASN A 51 11.54 9.93 -13.01
CA ASN A 51 10.73 11.09 -12.65
C ASN A 51 9.60 10.84 -11.65
N PHE A 52 9.22 9.59 -11.32
CA PHE A 52 8.16 9.34 -10.35
C PHE A 52 8.75 9.00 -8.98
N ARG A 53 8.67 9.95 -8.04
CA ARG A 53 9.07 9.73 -6.64
C ARG A 53 7.98 8.97 -5.89
N VAL A 54 8.36 7.89 -5.22
CA VAL A 54 7.48 7.08 -4.36
C VAL A 54 7.43 7.70 -2.97
N GLY A 55 6.23 7.85 -2.41
CA GLY A 55 5.99 8.47 -1.11
C GLY A 55 5.30 7.55 -0.10
N LYS A 56 4.38 8.14 0.69
CA LYS A 56 3.64 7.43 1.74
C LYS A 56 2.71 6.36 1.16
N LYS A 57 2.50 5.29 1.94
CA LYS A 57 1.45 4.31 1.68
C LYS A 57 0.08 4.96 1.83
N ILE A 58 -0.84 4.62 0.92
CA ILE A 58 -2.24 5.08 0.92
C ILE A 58 -3.25 3.93 0.84
N GLY A 59 -2.81 2.71 0.51
CA GLY A 59 -3.67 1.53 0.53
C GLY A 59 -2.90 0.21 0.51
N CYS A 60 -3.62 -0.88 0.78
CA CYS A 60 -3.21 -2.25 0.58
C CYS A 60 -4.08 -2.87 -0.52
N GLY A 61 -3.52 -3.76 -1.34
CA GLY A 61 -4.30 -4.57 -2.27
C GLY A 61 -3.86 -6.03 -2.19
N ASN A 62 -4.67 -6.95 -2.73
CA ASN A 62 -4.41 -8.39 -2.68
C ASN A 62 -3.04 -8.82 -3.25
N PHE A 63 -2.40 -7.95 -4.05
CA PHE A 63 -1.19 -8.23 -4.81
C PHE A 63 0.00 -7.33 -4.42
N GLY A 64 -0.13 -6.54 -3.34
CA GLY A 64 0.93 -5.63 -2.87
C GLY A 64 0.38 -4.38 -2.19
N GLU A 65 0.97 -3.22 -2.48
CA GLU A 65 0.59 -1.96 -1.84
C GLU A 65 0.41 -0.79 -2.81
N LEU A 66 -0.41 0.17 -2.40
CA LEU A 66 -0.67 1.40 -3.12
C LEU A 66 -0.02 2.57 -2.37
N ARG A 67 0.80 3.35 -3.08
CA ARG A 67 1.50 4.51 -2.54
C ARG A 67 1.12 5.79 -3.28
N LEU A 68 1.11 6.90 -2.55
CA LEU A 68 1.12 8.23 -3.14
C LEU A 68 2.50 8.45 -3.77
N GLY A 69 2.53 8.84 -5.03
CA GLY A 69 3.73 9.29 -5.72
C GLY A 69 3.63 10.74 -6.19
N LYS A 70 4.76 11.29 -6.65
CA LYS A 70 4.83 12.62 -7.27
C LYS A 70 5.67 12.57 -8.54
N ASN A 71 5.14 13.08 -9.64
CA ASN A 71 5.90 13.33 -10.87
C ASN A 71 6.78 14.57 -10.67
N LEU A 72 8.09 14.42 -10.82
CA LEU A 72 9.07 15.49 -10.59
C LEU A 72 9.15 16.50 -11.75
N TYR A 73 8.60 16.19 -12.93
CA TYR A 73 8.63 17.11 -14.09
C TYR A 73 7.53 18.17 -14.05
N ASN A 74 6.31 17.81 -13.61
CA ASN A 74 5.15 18.72 -13.57
C ASN A 74 4.55 18.90 -12.16
N ASN A 75 5.18 18.32 -11.13
CA ASN A 75 4.74 18.32 -9.73
C ASN A 75 3.41 17.61 -9.42
N GLU A 76 2.81 16.88 -10.36
CA GLU A 76 1.52 16.20 -10.14
C GLU A 76 1.62 15.02 -9.17
N HIS A 77 0.54 14.79 -8.43
CA HIS A 77 0.36 13.60 -7.59
C HIS A 77 -0.24 12.44 -8.38
N VAL A 78 0.40 11.28 -8.24
CA VAL A 78 0.09 10.02 -8.95
C VAL A 78 -0.11 8.88 -7.97
N ALA A 79 -0.82 7.83 -8.38
CA ALA A 79 -0.93 6.60 -7.63
C ALA A 79 0.12 5.60 -8.12
N ILE A 80 0.87 4.98 -7.22
CA ILE A 80 1.88 3.97 -7.57
C ILE A 80 1.49 2.65 -6.92
N LYS A 81 1.03 1.70 -7.75
CA LYS A 81 0.70 0.33 -7.33
C LYS A 81 1.96 -0.52 -7.43
N MET A 82 2.35 -1.18 -6.35
CA MET A 82 3.63 -1.86 -6.22
C MET A 82 3.45 -3.34 -5.85
N GLU A 83 4.11 -4.20 -6.63
CA GLU A 83 4.10 -5.66 -6.49
C GLU A 83 5.55 -6.14 -6.23
N PRO A 84 5.83 -6.89 -5.15
CA PRO A 84 7.18 -7.39 -4.89
C PRO A 84 7.71 -8.26 -6.03
N MET A 85 8.97 -8.08 -6.44
CA MET A 85 9.64 -8.87 -7.48
C MET A 85 9.69 -10.38 -7.18
N LYS A 86 9.48 -10.77 -5.91
CA LYS A 86 9.44 -12.15 -5.42
C LYS A 86 8.00 -12.63 -5.12
N SER A 87 6.97 -11.99 -5.68
CA SER A 87 5.57 -12.44 -5.55
C SER A 87 5.40 -13.87 -6.07
N LYS A 88 4.65 -14.70 -5.33
CA LYS A 88 4.31 -16.08 -5.75
C LYS A 88 3.27 -16.12 -6.89
N ALA A 89 2.51 -15.04 -7.06
CA ALA A 89 1.49 -14.88 -8.09
C ALA A 89 1.57 -13.46 -8.65
N PRO A 90 2.58 -13.14 -9.49
CA PRO A 90 2.76 -11.81 -10.07
C PRO A 90 1.71 -11.58 -11.17
N GLN A 91 1.02 -10.44 -11.12
CA GLN A 91 -0.04 -10.08 -12.06
C GLN A 91 -0.10 -8.59 -12.42
N LEU A 92 0.68 -7.72 -11.79
CA LEU A 92 0.71 -6.28 -12.10
C LEU A 92 1.07 -6.00 -13.58
N HIS A 93 1.86 -6.88 -14.19
CA HIS A 93 2.19 -6.86 -15.62
C HIS A 93 1.00 -7.22 -16.54
N LEU A 94 0.04 -8.03 -16.08
CA LEU A 94 -1.19 -8.34 -16.80
C LEU A 94 -2.18 -7.19 -16.71
N GLU A 95 -2.31 -6.59 -15.52
CA GLU A 95 -3.08 -5.36 -15.29
C GLU A 95 -2.61 -4.23 -16.22
N TYR A 96 -1.30 -4.00 -16.32
CA TYR A 96 -0.69 -3.08 -17.29
C TYR A 96 -1.01 -3.43 -18.76
N ARG A 97 -1.10 -4.72 -19.10
CA ARG A 97 -1.51 -5.16 -20.45
C ARG A 97 -2.98 -4.84 -20.73
N PHE A 98 -3.88 -5.02 -19.76
CA PHE A 98 -5.29 -4.66 -19.92
C PHE A 98 -5.48 -3.15 -20.10
N TYR A 99 -4.79 -2.30 -19.31
CA TYR A 99 -4.82 -0.85 -19.51
C TYR A 99 -4.37 -0.40 -20.91
N LYS A 100 -3.36 -1.09 -21.49
CA LYS A 100 -2.95 -0.86 -22.89
C LYS A 100 -4.00 -1.31 -23.91
N LEU A 101 -4.71 -2.42 -23.67
CA LEU A 101 -5.83 -2.85 -24.51
C LEU A 101 -7.05 -1.92 -24.42
N LEU A 102 -7.25 -1.26 -23.27
CA LEU A 102 -8.24 -0.19 -23.09
C LEU A 102 -7.82 1.14 -23.76
N GLY A 103 -6.55 1.33 -24.11
CA GLY A 103 -6.04 2.57 -24.70
C GLY A 103 -5.76 3.70 -23.70
N THR A 104 -5.57 3.38 -22.42
CA THR A 104 -5.39 4.37 -21.32
C THR A 104 -3.92 4.73 -21.05
N HIS A 105 -3.00 4.20 -21.84
CA HIS A 105 -1.56 4.35 -21.62
C HIS A 105 -1.00 5.60 -22.29
N VAL A 106 -0.36 6.46 -21.51
CA VAL A 106 0.25 7.70 -21.99
C VAL A 106 1.34 7.36 -23.02
N GLY A 107 1.28 8.01 -24.18
CA GLY A 107 2.23 7.80 -25.27
C GLY A 107 3.66 8.23 -24.91
N ARG A 108 4.63 7.91 -25.79
CA ARG A 108 6.07 8.15 -25.59
C ARG A 108 6.46 9.61 -25.29
N PHE A 109 5.56 10.57 -25.52
CA PHE A 109 5.75 12.00 -25.32
C PHE A 109 5.22 12.54 -23.99
N GLY A 110 4.68 11.69 -23.11
CA GLY A 110 4.59 11.94 -21.66
C GLY A 110 3.60 13.01 -21.17
N VAL A 111 2.93 13.75 -22.05
CA VAL A 111 1.79 14.61 -21.69
C VAL A 111 0.52 13.80 -21.83
N ALA A 112 -0.23 13.68 -20.75
CA ALA A 112 -1.55 13.07 -20.72
C ALA A 112 -2.60 14.18 -20.82
N ARG A 113 -3.36 14.28 -21.91
CA ARG A 113 -4.50 15.20 -21.98
C ARG A 113 -5.83 14.47 -21.80
N PRO A 114 -6.87 15.10 -21.23
CA PRO A 114 -8.17 14.46 -21.05
C PRO A 114 -8.79 13.94 -22.36
N GLU A 115 -8.54 14.62 -23.49
CA GLU A 115 -9.03 14.22 -24.81
C GLU A 115 -8.34 12.97 -25.41
N ASP A 116 -7.16 12.58 -24.89
CA ASP A 116 -6.38 11.44 -25.42
C ASP A 116 -6.90 10.07 -24.92
N PHE A 117 -7.75 10.05 -23.88
CA PHE A 117 -8.11 8.82 -23.15
C PHE A 117 -9.63 8.57 -23.11
N PRO A 118 -10.06 7.30 -22.99
CA PRO A 118 -11.46 7.02 -22.78
C PRO A 118 -11.93 7.51 -21.41
N VAL A 119 -13.01 8.31 -21.43
CA VAL A 119 -13.66 8.89 -20.24
C VAL A 119 -13.83 7.87 -19.12
N GLY A 120 -13.49 8.25 -17.88
CA GLY A 120 -13.73 7.42 -16.70
C GLY A 120 -12.85 6.16 -16.60
N PHE A 121 -11.68 6.14 -17.26
CA PHE A 121 -10.61 5.19 -16.99
C PHE A 121 -9.33 5.94 -16.63
N ALA A 122 -8.63 5.51 -15.58
CA ALA A 122 -7.41 6.14 -15.10
C ALA A 122 -6.29 6.12 -16.16
N ALA A 123 -5.62 7.25 -16.37
CA ALA A 123 -4.44 7.31 -17.23
C ALA A 123 -3.27 6.50 -16.64
N VAL A 124 -2.50 5.82 -17.49
CA VAL A 124 -1.34 4.99 -17.11
C VAL A 124 -0.06 5.58 -17.65
N TYR A 125 0.73 6.18 -16.76
CA TYR A 125 1.95 6.91 -17.12
C TYR A 125 3.14 6.01 -17.43
N THR A 126 3.34 4.94 -16.66
CA THR A 126 4.42 3.97 -16.89
C THR A 126 4.22 2.67 -16.11
N TYR A 127 4.87 1.61 -16.58
CA TYR A 127 5.10 0.37 -15.83
C TYR A 127 6.59 0.04 -15.89
N GLY A 128 7.19 -0.29 -14.75
CA GLY A 128 8.62 -0.57 -14.66
C GLY A 128 9.00 -1.16 -13.31
N LYS A 129 10.28 -1.01 -12.95
CA LYS A 129 10.81 -1.41 -11.64
C LYS A 129 11.15 -0.18 -10.80
N THR A 130 11.19 -0.36 -9.49
CA THR A 130 11.82 0.61 -8.59
C THR A 130 13.34 0.65 -8.78
N ASN A 131 13.97 1.78 -8.45
CA ASN A 131 15.42 1.97 -8.53
C ASN A 131 16.24 1.05 -7.61
N ASP A 132 15.64 0.51 -6.55
CA ASP A 132 16.24 -0.52 -5.69
C ASP A 132 16.09 -1.95 -6.25
N GLY A 133 15.36 -2.13 -7.35
CA GLY A 133 15.11 -3.43 -7.99
C GLY A 133 14.17 -4.37 -7.23
N ASN A 134 13.57 -3.95 -6.10
CA ASN A 134 12.76 -4.85 -5.25
C ASN A 134 11.30 -5.01 -5.68
N PHE A 135 10.75 -4.07 -6.45
CA PHE A 135 9.33 -4.06 -6.84
C PHE A 135 9.14 -3.85 -8.35
N ASN A 136 8.12 -4.51 -8.91
CA ASN A 136 7.42 -4.00 -10.08
C ASN A 136 6.49 -2.86 -9.64
N ALA A 137 6.36 -1.83 -10.45
CA ALA A 137 5.53 -0.68 -10.16
C ALA A 137 4.74 -0.21 -11.39
N LEU A 138 3.46 0.09 -11.17
CA LEU A 138 2.53 0.65 -12.15
C LEU A 138 2.14 2.05 -11.67
N VAL A 139 2.42 3.06 -12.48
CA VAL A 139 2.15 4.48 -12.16
C VAL A 139 0.89 4.91 -12.90
N LEU A 140 -0.11 5.31 -12.11
CA LEU A 140 -1.47 5.60 -12.51
C LEU A 140 -1.85 7.04 -12.12
N GLU A 141 -2.89 7.55 -12.75
CA GLU A 141 -3.66 8.69 -12.26
C GLU A 141 -4.10 8.46 -10.80
N LEU A 142 -3.93 9.47 -9.95
CA LEU A 142 -4.46 9.45 -8.59
C LEU A 142 -5.89 10.00 -8.60
N LEU A 143 -6.86 9.09 -8.50
CA LEU A 143 -8.29 9.38 -8.38
C LEU A 143 -8.68 9.78 -6.94
N GLY A 144 -9.96 10.10 -6.75
CA GLY A 144 -10.59 10.37 -5.45
C GLY A 144 -11.09 9.10 -4.73
N PRO A 145 -12.03 9.24 -3.79
CA PRO A 145 -12.63 8.11 -3.05
C PRO A 145 -13.34 7.07 -3.94
N THR A 146 -13.48 5.85 -3.41
CA THR A 146 -14.29 4.77 -4.01
C THR A 146 -15.78 4.98 -3.78
N LEU A 147 -16.63 4.22 -4.48
CA LEU A 147 -18.07 4.22 -4.19
C LEU A 147 -18.39 3.62 -2.81
N GLU A 148 -17.58 2.71 -2.26
CA GLU A 148 -17.78 2.22 -0.89
C GLU A 148 -17.45 3.31 0.15
N ASP A 149 -16.38 4.08 -0.07
CA ASP A 149 -16.04 5.23 0.79
C ASP A 149 -17.19 6.24 0.82
N LEU A 150 -17.68 6.63 -0.36
CA LEU A 150 -18.81 7.56 -0.50
C LEU A 150 -20.12 6.98 0.08
N PHE A 151 -20.34 5.68 -0.06
CA PHE A 151 -21.50 4.99 0.51
C PHE A 151 -21.44 5.00 2.05
N CYS A 152 -20.26 4.79 2.63
CA CYS A 152 -20.04 4.93 4.07
C CYS A 152 -20.25 6.37 4.55
N MET A 153 -19.76 7.38 3.80
CA MET A 153 -20.00 8.80 4.09
C MET A 153 -21.48 9.18 4.04
N CYS A 154 -22.28 8.51 3.20
CA CYS A 154 -23.73 8.67 3.13
C CYS A 154 -24.53 7.70 4.04
N ASN A 155 -23.96 7.30 5.19
CA ASN A 155 -24.61 6.40 6.17
C ASN A 155 -25.13 5.08 5.55
N ARG A 156 -24.39 4.52 4.59
CA ARG A 156 -24.74 3.32 3.81
C ARG A 156 -26.10 3.41 3.10
N THR A 157 -26.48 4.62 2.64
CA THR A 157 -27.67 4.86 1.82
C THR A 157 -27.38 5.89 0.73
N PHE A 158 -27.74 5.58 -0.52
CA PHE A 158 -27.76 6.54 -1.62
C PHE A 158 -29.18 6.83 -2.07
N THR A 159 -29.45 8.06 -2.54
CA THR A 159 -30.76 8.41 -3.10
C THR A 159 -30.99 7.70 -4.43
N LEU A 160 -32.25 7.50 -4.83
CA LEU A 160 -32.58 6.94 -6.15
C LEU A 160 -31.95 7.75 -7.30
N LYS A 161 -31.91 9.09 -7.18
CA LYS A 161 -31.23 9.96 -8.15
C LYS A 161 -29.74 9.63 -8.26
N THR A 162 -29.06 9.45 -7.12
CA THR A 162 -27.64 9.06 -7.07
C THR A 162 -27.42 7.70 -7.73
N ILE A 163 -28.23 6.70 -7.38
CA ILE A 163 -28.15 5.34 -7.94
C ILE A 163 -28.34 5.35 -9.47
N LEU A 164 -29.33 6.07 -9.99
CA LEU A 164 -29.56 6.17 -11.45
C LEU A 164 -28.41 6.88 -12.17
N MET A 165 -27.88 7.97 -11.61
CA MET A 165 -26.73 8.68 -12.17
C MET A 165 -25.44 7.84 -12.16
N LEU A 166 -25.25 6.97 -11.17
CA LEU A 166 -24.17 5.99 -11.14
C LEU A 166 -24.39 4.89 -12.18
N ALA A 167 -25.57 4.26 -12.20
CA ALA A 167 -25.90 3.15 -13.09
C ALA A 167 -25.66 3.48 -14.57
N ILE A 168 -26.11 4.66 -15.03
CA ILE A 168 -25.88 5.13 -16.42
C ILE A 168 -24.38 5.21 -16.74
N GLN A 169 -23.55 5.76 -15.85
CA GLN A 169 -22.12 5.89 -16.08
C GLN A 169 -21.40 4.53 -16.04
N LEU A 170 -21.78 3.66 -15.10
CA LEU A 170 -21.23 2.32 -14.94
C LEU A 170 -21.55 1.43 -16.15
N LEU A 171 -22.77 1.48 -16.69
CA LEU A 171 -23.14 0.77 -17.91
C LEU A 171 -22.23 1.15 -19.08
N HIS A 172 -22.04 2.46 -19.34
CA HIS A 172 -21.12 2.92 -20.38
C HIS A 172 -19.64 2.54 -20.13
N ARG A 173 -19.21 2.34 -18.86
CA ARG A 173 -17.85 1.82 -18.58
C ARG A 173 -17.75 0.34 -18.93
N ILE A 174 -18.73 -0.48 -18.54
CA ILE A 174 -18.76 -1.93 -18.82
C ILE A 174 -18.88 -2.19 -20.33
N GLU A 175 -19.74 -1.43 -21.02
CA GLU A 175 -19.86 -1.42 -22.49
C GLU A 175 -18.50 -1.17 -23.16
N TYR A 176 -17.76 -0.15 -22.71
CA TYR A 176 -16.43 0.15 -23.25
C TYR A 176 -15.42 -0.98 -23.03
N VAL A 177 -15.41 -1.62 -21.85
CA VAL A 177 -14.55 -2.78 -21.56
C VAL A 177 -14.89 -3.94 -22.50
N HIS A 178 -16.18 -4.23 -22.69
CA HIS A 178 -16.65 -5.30 -23.59
C HIS A 178 -16.33 -5.00 -25.06
N GLY A 179 -16.44 -3.74 -25.48
CA GLY A 179 -16.01 -3.25 -26.81
C GLY A 179 -14.50 -3.37 -27.08
N ARG A 180 -13.69 -3.63 -26.06
CA ARG A 180 -12.26 -3.96 -26.17
C ARG A 180 -11.97 -5.47 -26.07
N HIS A 181 -13.00 -6.31 -26.19
CA HIS A 181 -12.95 -7.77 -26.03
C HIS A 181 -12.45 -8.24 -24.66
N LEU A 182 -12.69 -7.45 -23.61
CA LEU A 182 -12.35 -7.78 -22.23
C LEU A 182 -13.62 -8.05 -21.42
N ILE A 183 -13.50 -8.87 -20.36
CA ILE A 183 -14.55 -9.07 -19.36
C ILE A 183 -13.99 -8.70 -17.98
N TYR A 184 -14.66 -7.77 -17.28
CA TYR A 184 -14.09 -7.16 -16.07
C TYR A 184 -14.05 -8.12 -14.87
N ARG A 185 -15.12 -8.91 -14.69
CA ARG A 185 -15.30 -9.96 -13.65
C ARG A 185 -15.24 -9.55 -12.17
N ASP A 186 -14.73 -8.36 -11.83
CA ASP A 186 -14.56 -7.89 -10.44
C ASP A 186 -15.42 -6.64 -10.15
N VAL A 187 -16.72 -6.69 -10.50
CA VAL A 187 -17.67 -5.57 -10.32
C VAL A 187 -18.04 -5.44 -8.84
N LYS A 188 -17.51 -4.42 -8.16
CA LYS A 188 -17.80 -4.10 -6.75
C LYS A 188 -17.54 -2.61 -6.42
N PRO A 189 -18.17 -2.01 -5.39
CA PRO A 189 -18.07 -0.57 -5.11
C PRO A 189 -16.64 -0.04 -4.89
N GLU A 190 -15.73 -0.85 -4.33
CA GLU A 190 -14.33 -0.48 -4.06
C GLU A 190 -13.50 -0.29 -5.36
N ASN A 191 -13.97 -0.86 -6.47
CA ASN A 191 -13.29 -0.79 -7.77
C ASN A 191 -13.76 0.40 -8.65
N PHE A 192 -14.75 1.17 -8.20
CA PHE A 192 -15.25 2.35 -8.89
C PHE A 192 -14.92 3.59 -8.06
N LEU A 193 -14.26 4.59 -8.67
CA LEU A 193 -13.74 5.77 -8.00
C LEU A 193 -14.19 7.04 -8.72
N ILE A 194 -14.37 8.13 -7.98
CA ILE A 194 -14.60 9.45 -8.58
C ILE A 194 -13.28 10.12 -8.97
N GLY A 195 -13.32 11.08 -9.89
CA GLY A 195 -12.19 11.98 -10.15
C GLY A 195 -11.86 12.85 -8.94
N ARG A 196 -10.71 13.56 -9.01
CA ARG A 196 -10.41 14.62 -8.03
C ARG A 196 -11.03 15.95 -8.48
N SER A 197 -11.41 16.76 -7.50
CA SER A 197 -11.58 18.22 -7.62
C SER A 197 -10.23 18.93 -7.60
#